data_AF-A0A1G1WG35-F1
#
_entry.id   AF-A0A1G1WG35-F1
#
_cell.length_a   1.000
_cell.length_b   1.000
_cell.length_c   1.000
_cell.angle_alpha   90.00
_cell.angle_beta   90.00
_cell.angle_gamma   90.00
#
_symmetry.space_group_name_H-M   'P 1'
#
loop_
_entity.id
_entity.type
_entity.pdbx_description
1 polymer ?
#
loop_
_entity_poly.entity_id
_entity_poly.type
_entity_poly.pdbx_seq_one_letter_code
_entity_poly.pdbx_strand_id
1 'polypeptide(L)' 'MSQTGTKVKTADLVKEVKLLRSFVIGFAGKDDEGDYNPQFAERVLKALVEKPTEEFTDSKSFLVNLRKL' A
#
# COMPACT_ATOMS: atom_id res chain seq x y z
N MET A 1 -29.56 -24.76 10.72
CA MET A 1 -29.40 -23.44 11.37
C MET A 1 -28.07 -22.87 10.92
N SER A 2 -28.10 -21.79 10.13
CA SER A 2 -26.99 -21.28 9.34
C SER A 2 -25.91 -20.56 10.17
N GLN A 3 -24.66 -21.00 10.05
CA GLN A 3 -23.47 -20.33 10.60
C GLN A 3 -22.82 -19.33 9.60
N THR A 4 -23.60 -18.46 8.96
CA THR A 4 -23.08 -17.52 7.94
C THR A 4 -22.92 -16.07 8.42
N GLY A 5 -23.34 -15.72 9.64
CA GLY A 5 -23.38 -14.33 10.12
C GLY A 5 -22.09 -13.75 10.71
N THR A 6 -21.10 -14.57 11.09
CA THR A 6 -19.95 -14.13 11.91
C THR A 6 -18.69 -13.77 11.10
N LYS A 7 -18.49 -14.38 9.92
CA LYS A 7 -17.27 -14.19 9.12
C LYS A 7 -17.15 -12.79 8.49
N VAL A 8 -18.27 -12.18 8.11
CA VAL A 8 -18.26 -10.85 7.47
C VAL A 8 -17.81 -9.79 8.47
N LYS A 9 -18.37 -9.81 9.70
CA LYS A 9 -18.05 -8.86 10.77
C LYS A 9 -16.60 -8.90 11.21
N THR A 10 -15.98 -10.08 11.20
CA THR A 10 -14.56 -10.24 11.58
C THR A 10 -13.61 -9.72 10.50
N ALA A 11 -13.92 -9.93 9.22
CA ALA A 11 -13.13 -9.39 8.12
C ALA A 11 -13.15 -7.86 8.07
N ASP A 12 -14.31 -7.26 8.34
CA ASP A 12 -14.46 -5.80 8.38
C ASP A 12 -13.72 -5.19 9.58
N LEU A 13 -13.79 -5.82 10.76
CA LEU A 13 -12.99 -5.41 11.92
C LEU A 13 -11.48 -5.42 11.63
N VAL A 14 -10.99 -6.43 10.92
CA VAL A 14 -9.57 -6.52 10.55
C VAL A 14 -9.16 -5.35 9.65
N LYS A 15 -10.03 -4.94 8.72
CA LYS A 15 -9.77 -3.76 7.87
C LYS A 15 -9.75 -2.48 8.68
N GLU A 16 -10.71 -2.29 9.59
CA GLU A 16 -10.78 -1.11 10.45
C GLU A 16 -9.56 -1.00 11.37
N VAL A 17 -9.14 -2.11 11.99
CA VAL A 17 -7.95 -2.16 12.84
C VAL A 17 -6.67 -1.84 12.05
N LYS A 18 -6.57 -2.33 10.80
CA LYS A 18 -5.45 -1.98 9.91
C LYS A 18 -5.43 -0.48 9.60
N LEU A 19 -6.59 0.09 9.29
CA LEU A 19 -6.71 1.51 8.96
C LEU A 19 -6.34 2.39 10.17
N LEU A 20 -6.81 2.02 11.35
CA LEU A 20 -6.47 2.68 12.60
C LEU A 20 -4.98 2.57 12.92
N ARG A 21 -4.37 1.39 12.72
CA ARG A 21 -2.93 1.20 12.87
C ARG A 21 -2.16 2.15 11.94
N SER A 22 -2.51 2.20 10.66
CA SER A 22 -1.87 3.11 9.69
C SER A 22 -2.02 4.59 10.09
N PHE A 23 -3.17 4.98 10.63
CA PHE A 23 -3.39 6.33 11.15
C PHE A 23 -2.49 6.64 12.36
N VAL A 24 -2.41 5.71 13.32
CA VAL A 24 -1.55 5.87 14.51
C VAL A 24 -0.07 5.92 14.13
N ILE A 25 0.38 5.13 13.15
CA ILE A 25 1.76 5.19 12.63
C ILE A 25 2.05 6.57 12.03
N GLY A 26 1.10 7.12 11.27
CA GLY A 26 1.21 8.47 10.72
C GLY A 26 1.32 9.56 11.79
N PHE A 27 0.73 9.36 12.97
CA PHE A 27 0.77 10.30 14.09
C PHE A 27 1.99 10.10 15.02
N ALA A 28 2.28 8.86 15.39
CA ALA A 28 3.38 8.50 16.28
C ALA A 28 4.75 8.60 15.58
N GLY A 29 4.77 8.58 14.25
CA GLY A 29 5.98 8.72 13.44
C GLY A 29 6.89 7.50 13.47
N LYS A 30 6.50 6.42 14.15
CA LYS A 30 7.33 5.22 14.35
C LYS A 30 6.50 3.96 14.61
N ASP A 31 6.93 2.84 14.04
CA ASP A 31 6.42 1.50 14.31
C ASP A 31 7.53 0.45 14.30
N ASP A 32 7.15 -0.83 14.38
CA ASP A 32 8.09 -1.96 14.33
C ASP A 32 8.83 -2.07 12.98
N GLU A 33 8.32 -1.44 11.92
CA GLU A 33 8.93 -1.38 10.57
C GLU A 33 9.87 -0.18 10.42
N GLY A 34 9.81 0.82 11.31
CA GLY A 34 10.75 1.93 11.38
C GLY A 34 10.07 3.29 11.58
N ASP A 35 10.75 4.37 11.19
CA ASP A 35 10.21 5.72 11.30
C ASP A 35 9.38 6.06 10.05
N TYR A 36 8.15 6.55 10.25
CA TYR A 36 7.27 7.00 9.18
C TYR A 36 7.88 8.21 8.47
N ASN A 37 8.07 8.09 7.15
CA ASN A 37 8.57 9.19 6.32
C ASN A 37 7.40 9.82 5.52
N PRO A 38 6.82 10.94 5.99
CA PRO A 38 5.70 11.59 5.30
C PRO A 38 6.07 12.08 3.89
N GLN A 39 7.33 12.49 3.70
CA GLN A 39 7.80 12.96 2.39
C GLN A 39 7.84 11.82 1.36
N PHE A 40 8.14 10.59 1.80
CA PHE A 40 8.06 9.41 0.96
C PHE A 40 6.62 9.13 0.53
N ALA A 41 5.68 9.13 1.49
CA ALA A 41 4.26 8.93 1.19
C ALA A 41 3.72 9.98 0.22
N GLU A 42 4.07 11.25 0.42
CA GLU A 42 3.67 12.34 -0.49
C GLU A 42 4.23 12.13 -1.91
N ARG A 43 5.50 11.75 -2.06
CA ARG A 43 6.11 11.47 -3.38
C ARG A 43 5.41 10.32 -4.09
N VAL A 44 5.10 9.24 -3.37
CA VAL A 44 4.39 8.09 -3.95
C VAL A 44 2.98 8.49 -4.39
N LEU A 45 2.25 9.24 -3.56
CA LEU A 45 0.91 9.71 -3.92
C LEU A 45 0.91 10.63 -5.14
N LYS A 46 1.92 11.50 -5.27
CA LYS A 46 2.09 12.33 -6.49
C LYS A 46 2.37 11.46 -7.72
N ALA A 47 3.29 10.51 -7.62
CA ALA A 47 3.64 9.60 -8.72
C ALA A 47 2.45 8.75 -9.20
N LEU A 48 1.48 8.43 -8.34
CA LEU A 48 0.27 7.70 -8.74
C LEU A 48 -0.65 8.47 -9.69
N VAL A 49 -0.60 9.81 -9.67
CA VAL A 49 -1.42 10.68 -10.54
C VAL A 49 -0.67 11.04 -11.83
N GLU A 50 0.65 10.90 -11.83
CA GLU A 50 1.48 11.13 -13.02
C GLU A 50 1.20 10.08 -14.10
N LYS A 51 1.29 10.48 -15.37
CA LYS A 51 1.12 9.54 -16.48
C LYS A 51 2.31 8.56 -16.47
N PRO A 52 2.06 7.24 -16.45
CA PRO A 52 3.14 6.26 -16.54
C PRO A 52 3.87 6.47 -17.87
N THR A 53 5.19 6.61 -17.79
CA THR A 53 6.06 6.78 -18.96
C THR A 53 6.33 5.45 -19.67
N GLU A 54 6.25 4.35 -18.93
CA GLU A 54 6.56 3.00 -19.39
C GLU A 54 5.53 2.02 -18.84
N GLU A 55 5.17 1.02 -19.64
CA GLU A 55 4.33 -0.11 -19.23
C GLU A 55 5.15 -1.39 -19.37
N PHE A 56 5.16 -2.21 -18.33
CA PHE A 56 5.86 -3.50 -18.33
C PHE A 56 4.85 -4.63 -18.40
N THR A 57 4.75 -5.25 -19.57
CA THR A 57 3.80 -6.35 -19.84
C THR A 57 4.30 -7.70 -19.35
N ASP A 58 5.61 -7.88 -19.20
CA ASP A 58 6.25 -9.14 -18.83
C ASP A 58 7.66 -8.92 -18.24
N SER A 59 8.22 -9.98 -17.64
CA SER A 59 9.53 -9.91 -17.00
C SER A 59 10.67 -9.58 -17.98
N LYS A 60 10.55 -9.93 -19.27
CA LYS A 60 11.57 -9.62 -20.27
C LYS A 60 11.49 -8.15 -20.68
N SER A 61 10.29 -7.61 -20.90
CA SER A 61 10.09 -6.20 -21.23
C SER A 61 10.56 -5.27 -20.11
N PHE A 62 10.37 -5.68 -18.84
CA PHE A 62 10.96 -5.00 -17.69
C PHE A 62 12.48 -4.92 -17.76
N LEU A 63 13.18 -6.05 -17.91
CA LEU A 63 14.65 -6.09 -17.91
C LEU A 63 15.26 -5.34 -19.10
N VAL A 64 14.60 -5.37 -20.26
CA VAL A 64 15.06 -4.64 -21.46
C VAL A 64 14.99 -3.14 -21.23
N ASN A 65 13.91 -2.65 -20.64
CA ASN A 65 13.73 -1.22 -20.38
C ASN A 65 14.63 -0.72 -19.23
N LEU A 66 14.88 -1.55 -18.22
CA LEU A 66 15.85 -1.27 -17.14
C LEU A 66 17.28 -1.05 -17.64
N ARG A 67 17.69 -1.76 -18.70
CA ARG A 67 19.03 -1.61 -19.29
C ARG A 67 19.20 -0.37 -20.17
N LYS A 68 18.11 0.32 -20.50
CA LYS A 68 18.12 1.53 -21.35
C LYS A 68 18.15 2.84 -20.52
N LEU A 69 17.88 2.75 -19.22
CA LEU A 69 18.10 3.80 -18.23
C LEU A 69 19.58 3.87 -17.85
#